data_AF-A0A7Y2D8D7-F1
#
_entry.id   AF-A0A7Y2D8D7-F1
#
_cell.length_a   1.000
_cell.length_b   1.000
_cell.length_c   1.000
_cell.angle_alpha   90.00
_cell.angle_beta   90.00
_cell.angle_gamma   90.00
#
_symmetry.space_group_name_H-M   'P 1'
#
loop_
_entity.id
_entity.type
_entity.pdbx_description
1 polymer ?
#
loop_
_entity_poly.entity_id
_entity_poly.type
_entity_poly.pdbx_seq_one_letter_code
_entity_poly.pdbx_strand_id
1 'polypeptide(L)' 'MTVTPEQIEGASFSMVKRGGYRTEEVEQFLRTVAEEVRSLNARVRAAEGANEDLNAASQEMATLMRDVHAQLGEKRRVA' A
#
# COMPACT_ATOMS: atom_id res chain seq x y z
N MET A 1 -13.66 6.21 -1.88
CA MET A 1 -13.69 6.24 -3.35
C MET A 1 -12.26 6.41 -3.81
N THR A 2 -11.67 5.38 -4.42
CA THR A 2 -10.26 5.38 -4.84
C THR A 2 -10.20 5.60 -6.34
N VAL A 3 -9.48 6.63 -6.78
CA VAL A 3 -9.31 6.95 -8.20
C VAL A 3 -8.19 6.07 -8.75
N THR A 4 -8.43 5.39 -9.87
CA THR A 4 -7.41 4.57 -10.54
C THR A 4 -6.67 5.36 -11.63
N PRO A 5 -5.43 4.99 -11.97
CA PRO A 5 -4.69 5.59 -13.08
C PRO A 5 -5.48 5.60 -14.40
N GLU A 6 -6.19 4.51 -14.68
CA GLU A 6 -6.97 4.34 -15.91
C GLU A 6 -8.17 5.29 -15.95
N GLN A 7 -8.77 5.56 -14.77
CA GLN A 7 -9.83 6.56 -14.66
C GLN A 7 -9.33 7.99 -14.89
N ILE A 8 -8.07 8.27 -14.54
CA ILE A 8 -7.42 9.56 -14.78
C ILE A 8 -7.11 9.72 -16.27
N GLU A 9 -6.54 8.69 -16.90
CA GLU A 9 -6.20 8.70 -18.34
C GLU A 9 -7.44 8.75 -19.24
N GLY A 10 -8.54 8.11 -18.82
CA GLY A 10 -9.81 8.12 -19.54
C GLY A 10 -10.70 9.33 -19.24
N ALA A 11 -10.25 10.28 -18.41
CA ALA A 11 -11.08 11.42 -18.01
C ALA A 11 -11.33 12.37 -19.18
N SER A 12 -12.61 12.69 -19.43
CA SER A 12 -13.03 13.64 -20.46
C SER A 12 -13.75 14.84 -19.85
N PHE A 13 -13.49 16.04 -20.40
CA PHE A 13 -14.06 17.29 -19.90
C PHE A 13 -14.82 18.03 -21.02
N SER A 14 -15.86 18.76 -20.64
CA SER A 14 -16.63 19.58 -21.58
C SER A 14 -15.87 20.86 -21.94
N MET A 15 -15.88 21.22 -23.23
CA MET A 15 -15.30 22.49 -23.70
C MET A 15 -16.15 23.68 -23.26
N VAL A 16 -15.49 24.75 -22.82
CA VAL A 16 -16.14 26.01 -22.43
C VAL A 16 -15.73 27.15 -23.35
N LYS A 17 -16.68 28.05 -23.67
CA LYS A 17 -16.46 29.12 -24.65
C LYS A 17 -15.48 30.22 -24.21
N ARG A 18 -15.31 30.44 -22.90
CA ARG A 18 -14.39 31.44 -22.33
C ARG A 18 -13.87 30.97 -20.97
N GLY A 19 -12.59 31.23 -20.70
CA GLY A 19 -11.99 31.04 -19.37
C GLY A 19 -11.67 29.60 -18.96
N GLY A 20 -11.63 28.65 -19.89
CA GLY A 20 -11.23 27.27 -19.61
C GLY A 20 -9.72 27.07 -19.54
N TYR A 21 -9.30 25.91 -19.04
CA TYR A 21 -7.91 25.47 -19.10
C TYR A 21 -7.49 25.11 -20.53
N ARG A 22 -6.18 25.17 -20.80
CA ARG A 22 -5.61 24.70 -22.07
C ARG A 22 -5.62 23.18 -22.08
N THR A 23 -6.22 22.58 -23.11
CA THR A 23 -6.37 21.11 -23.22
C THR A 23 -5.04 20.39 -23.08
N GLU A 24 -4.00 20.85 -23.77
CA GLU A 24 -2.67 20.24 -23.74
C GLU A 24 -2.05 20.23 -22.34
N GLU A 25 -2.23 21.31 -21.56
CA GLU A 25 -1.74 21.41 -20.19
C GLU A 25 -2.50 20.45 -19.26
N VAL A 26 -3.82 20.36 -19.42
CA VAL A 26 -4.66 19.43 -18.65
C VAL A 26 -4.29 17.99 -18.96
N GLU A 27 -4.15 17.63 -20.23
CA GLU A 27 -3.75 16.29 -20.64
C GLU A 27 -2.35 15.92 -20.14
N GLN A 28 -1.39 16.86 -20.21
CA GLN A 28 -0.06 16.65 -19.66
C GLN A 28 -0.10 16.43 -18.15
N PHE A 29 -0.87 17.26 -17.43
CA PHE A 29 -1.04 17.11 -15.99
C PHE A 29 -1.67 15.76 -15.63
N LEU A 30 -2.72 15.33 -16.33
CA LEU A 30 -3.39 14.06 -16.07
C LEU A 30 -2.47 12.86 -16.31
N ARG A 31 -1.59 12.91 -17.33
CA ARG A 31 -0.55 11.89 -17.54
C ARG A 31 0.39 11.79 -16.33
N THR A 32 0.90 12.92 -15.86
CA THR A 32 1.76 12.96 -14.66
C THR A 32 1.05 12.40 -13.43
N VAL A 33 -0.20 12.82 -13.19
CA VAL A 33 -0.99 12.33 -12.04
C VAL A 33 -1.24 10.83 -12.15
N ALA A 34 -1.54 10.28 -13.34
CA ALA A 34 -1.73 8.85 -13.53
C ALA A 34 -0.45 8.05 -13.22
N GLU A 35 0.71 8.55 -13.63
CA GLU A 35 2.02 7.96 -13.31
C GLU A 35 2.33 8.00 -11.80
N GLU A 36 2.07 9.13 -11.15
CA GLU A 36 2.26 9.25 -9.70
C GLU A 36 1.33 8.32 -8.91
N VAL A 37 0.07 8.18 -9.32
CA VAL A 37 -0.88 7.24 -8.71
C VAL A 37 -0.43 5.80 -8.91
N ARG A 38 0.08 5.43 -10.10
CA ARG A 38 0.68 4.10 -10.33
C ARG A 38 1.84 3.84 -9.37
N SER A 39 2.75 4.80 -9.27
CA SER A 39 3.92 4.71 -8.38
C SER A 39 3.51 4.58 -6.91
N LEU A 40 2.55 5.38 -6.47
CA LEU A 40 2.03 5.34 -5.10
C LEU A 40 1.37 3.98 -4.81
N ASN A 41 0.54 3.47 -5.71
CA ASN A 41 -0.11 2.18 -5.56
C ASN A 41 0.91 1.03 -5.47
N ALA A 42 1.98 1.07 -6.27
CA ALA A 42 3.05 0.08 -6.18
C ALA A 42 3.76 0.12 -4.82
N ARG A 43 4.05 1.32 -4.31
CA ARG A 43 4.69 1.51 -2.99
C ARG A 43 3.80 1.05 -1.85
N VAL A 44 2.49 1.32 -1.91
CA VAL A 44 1.52 0.86 -0.92
C VAL A 44 1.49 -0.66 -0.88
N ARG A 45 1.36 -1.33 -2.03
CA ARG A 45 1.39 -2.80 -2.10
C ARG A 45 2.68 -3.40 -1.54
N ALA A 46 3.83 -2.79 -1.85
CA ALA A 46 5.10 -3.23 -1.30
C ALA A 46 5.16 -3.07 0.23
N ALA A 47 4.65 -1.95 0.76
CA ALA A 47 4.59 -1.71 2.19
C ALA A 47 3.60 -2.65 2.91
N GLU A 48 2.47 -2.97 2.28
CA GLU A 48 1.51 -3.96 2.78
C GLU A 48 2.15 -5.34 2.88
N GLY A 49 2.83 -5.81 1.83
CA GLY A 49 3.56 -7.09 1.87
C GLY A 49 4.64 -7.12 2.95
N ALA A 50 5.43 -6.05 3.09
CA ALA A 50 6.43 -5.96 4.15
C ALA A 50 5.82 -5.99 5.56
N ASN A 51 4.64 -5.39 5.75
CA ASN A 51 3.91 -5.45 7.02
C ASN A 51 3.37 -6.87 7.30
N GLU A 52 2.89 -7.58 6.28
CA GLU A 52 2.46 -8.97 6.41
C GLU A 52 3.60 -9.88 6.84
N ASP A 53 4.77 -9.76 6.19
CA ASP A 53 5.98 -10.50 6.53
C ASP A 53 6.43 -10.21 7.98
N LEU A 54 6.43 -8.94 8.38
CA LEU A 54 6.79 -8.53 9.73
C LEU A 54 5.82 -9.09 10.78
N ASN A 55 4.52 -9.09 10.45
CA ASN A 55 3.50 -9.65 11.33
C ASN A 55 3.64 -11.17 11.48
N ALA A 56 3.94 -11.89 10.38
CA ALA A 56 4.22 -13.32 10.43
C ALA A 56 5.43 -13.64 11.32
N ALA A 57 6.54 -12.93 11.13
CA ALA A 57 7.74 -13.09 11.96
C ALA A 57 7.47 -12.81 13.45
N SER A 58 6.63 -11.81 13.76
CA SER A 58 6.22 -11.50 15.13
C SER A 58 5.40 -12.62 15.77
N GLN A 59 4.49 -13.26 15.01
CA GLN A 59 3.69 -14.40 15.48
C GLN A 59 4.53 -15.65 15.72
N GLU A 60 5.52 -15.91 14.87
CA GLU A 60 6.49 -16.99 15.06
C GLU A 60 7.31 -16.76 16.33
N MET A 61 7.85 -15.56 16.52
CA MET A 61 8.59 -15.19 17.73
C MET A 61 7.73 -15.35 19.00
N ALA A 62 6.47 -14.92 18.96
CA ALA A 62 5.55 -15.08 20.09
C ALA A 62 5.27 -16.56 20.42
N THR A 63 5.26 -17.43 19.40
CA THR A 63 5.09 -18.87 19.60
C THR A 63 6.34 -19.49 20.21
N LEU A 64 7.52 -19.16 19.68
CA LEU A 64 8.80 -19.60 20.24
C LEU A 64 8.95 -19.18 21.72
N MET A 65 8.60 -17.94 22.05
CA MET A 65 8.67 -17.45 23.43
C MET A 65 7.71 -18.20 24.38
N ARG A 66 6.52 -18.57 23.92
CA ARG A 66 5.59 -19.40 24.68
C ARG A 66 6.16 -20.79 24.94
N ASP A 67 6.77 -21.40 23.93
CA ASP A 67 7.38 -22.73 24.04
C ASP A 67 8.57 -22.73 25.00
N VAL A 68 9.44 -21.72 24.93
CA VAL A 68 10.55 -21.54 25.89
C VAL A 68 10.03 -21.39 27.31
N HIS A 69 8.96 -20.62 27.51
CA HIS A 69 8.35 -20.47 28.83
C HIS A 69 7.79 -21.81 29.36
N ALA A 70 7.13 -22.60 28.51
CA ALA A 70 6.62 -23.92 28.87
C ALA A 70 7.74 -24.88 29.26
N GLN A 71 8.82 -24.95 28.46
CA GLN A 71 9.98 -25.82 28.72
C GLN A 71 10.70 -25.47 30.03
N LEU A 72 10.84 -24.18 30.36
CA LEU A 72 11.42 -23.74 31.63
C LEU A 72 10.54 -24.12 32.82
N GLY A 73 9.21 -24.01 32.68
CA GLY A 73 8.26 -24.43 33.70
C GLY A 73 8.30 -25.94 33.95
N GLU A 74 8.44 -26.74 32.89
CA GLU A 74 8.59 -28.19 32.98
C GLU A 74 9.90 -28.58 33.67
N LYS A 75 11.05 -28.03 33.24
CA LYS A 75 12.36 -28.28 33.87
C LYS A 75 12.38 -27.98 35.37
N ARG A 76 11.64 -26.96 35.84
CA ARG A 76 11.53 -26.64 37.28
C ARG A 76 10.66 -27.59 38.10
N ARG A 77 9.80 -28.41 37.47
CA ARG A 77 8.94 -29.38 38.18
C ARG A 77 9.60 -30.74 38.37
N VAL A 78 10.59 -31.07 37.55
CA VAL A 78 11.33 -32.36 37.58
C VAL A 78 12.70 -32.27 38.27
N ALA A 79 13.09 -31.07 38.72
CA ALA A 79 14.29 -30.83 39.54
C ALA A 79 13.90 -30.59 41.00
#